data_AF-A0A496SVK5-F1
#
_entry.id   AF-A0A496SVK5-F1
#
_cell.length_a   1.000
_cell.length_b   1.000
_cell.length_c   1.000
_cell.angle_alpha   90.00
_cell.angle_beta   90.00
_cell.angle_gamma   90.00
#
_symmetry.space_group_name_H-M   'P 1'
#
loop_
_entity.id
_entity.type
_entity.pdbx_description
1 polymer ?
#
loop_
_entity_poly.entity_id
_entity_poly.type
_entity_poly.pdbx_seq_one_letter_code
_entity_poly.pdbx_strand_id
1 'polypeptide(L)'
;MALAIICSGGDAPGMNPAIKKFVDYSFKCDSEAYLIYNGLEGLIDNKIKKATNQDVAGIIHIGGTIIRSSRSKRFFEYKYRLQAFNNLKSHNIDGL
;
A
#
# COMPACT_ATOMS: atom_id res chain seq x y z
N MET A 1 -8.23 -6.44 12.66
CA MET A 1 -7.96 -6.80 11.25
C MET A 1 -7.03 -5.74 10.68
N ALA A 2 -5.94 -6.15 10.04
CA ALA A 2 -5.00 -5.23 9.41
C ALA A 2 -5.05 -5.40 7.89
N LEU A 3 -5.31 -4.30 7.18
CA LEU A 3 -5.41 -4.25 5.72
C LEU A 3 -4.29 -3.37 5.17
N ALA A 4 -3.73 -3.74 4.02
CA ALA A 4 -2.77 -2.92 3.31
C ALA A 4 -3.32 -2.47 1.95
N ILE A 5 -2.82 -1.36 1.43
CA ILE A 5 -3.07 -0.91 0.06
C ILE A 5 -1.75 -0.65 -0.66
N ILE A 6 -1.75 -0.95 -1.96
CA ILE A 6 -0.60 -0.81 -2.86
C ILE A 6 -1.07 -0.17 -4.18
N CYS A 7 -0.25 0.72 -4.74
CA CYS A 7 -0.39 1.15 -6.14
C CYS A 7 0.73 0.53 -6.96
N SER A 8 0.37 -0.21 -8.01
CA SER A 8 1.30 -0.86 -8.93
C SER A 8 0.87 -0.58 -10.37
N GLY A 9 1.85 -0.48 -11.28
CA GLY A 9 1.60 -0.15 -12.70
C GLY A 9 1.70 1.35 -13.01
N GLY A 10 1.02 1.78 -14.07
CA GLY A 10 0.99 3.19 -14.47
C GLY A 10 0.07 4.01 -13.57
N ASP A 11 0.52 5.21 -13.20
CA ASP A 11 -0.28 6.13 -12.40
C ASP A 11 -1.52 6.59 -13.16
N ALA A 12 -2.64 6.71 -12.44
CA ALA A 12 -3.91 7.16 -12.99
C ALA A 12 -4.60 8.18 -12.07
N PRO A 13 -5.34 9.16 -12.62
CA PRO A 13 -6.20 10.02 -11.83
C PRO A 13 -7.17 9.19 -10.96
N GLY A 14 -7.27 9.53 -9.68
CA GLY A 14 -8.15 8.83 -8.73
C GLY A 14 -7.45 7.87 -7.77
N MET A 15 -6.16 7.54 -7.96
CA MET A 15 -5.41 6.70 -7.03
C MET A 15 -5.32 7.32 -5.62
N ASN A 16 -5.02 8.61 -5.51
CA ASN A 16 -4.99 9.31 -4.21
C ASN A 16 -6.37 9.34 -3.51
N PRO A 17 -7.48 9.69 -4.19
CA PRO A 17 -8.82 9.50 -3.63
C PRO A 17 -9.12 8.07 -3.14
N ALA A 18 -8.68 7.04 -3.87
CA ALA A 18 -8.85 5.64 -3.47
C ALA A 18 -8.07 5.32 -2.19
N ILE A 19 -6.81 5.75 -2.09
CA ILE A 19 -5.97 5.60 -0.89
C ILE A 19 -6.60 6.30 0.31
N LYS A 20 -7.05 7.56 0.14
CA LYS A 20 -7.74 8.31 1.20
C LYS A 20 -8.97 7.56 1.67
N LYS A 21 -9.81 7.10 0.74
CA LYS A 21 -11.04 6.39 1.08
C LYS A 21 -10.78 5.06 1.78
N PHE A 22 -9.77 4.31 1.35
CA PHE A 22 -9.31 3.08 2.00
C PHE A 22 -8.94 3.35 3.46
N VAL A 23 -8.04 4.29 3.72
CA VAL A 23 -7.59 4.61 5.10
C VAL A 23 -8.76 5.08 5.97
N ASP A 24 -9.59 5.98 5.47
CA ASP A 24 -10.75 6.50 6.21
C ASP A 24 -11.76 5.39 6.55
N TYR A 25 -11.99 4.47 5.60
CA TYR A 25 -12.92 3.37 5.80
C TYR A 25 -12.37 2.32 6.78
N SER A 26 -11.07 1.99 6.68
CA SER A 26 -10.41 1.10 7.64
C SER A 26 -10.55 1.61 9.07
N PHE A 27 -10.28 2.91 9.31
CA PHE A 27 -10.46 3.50 10.64
C PHE A 27 -11.92 3.50 11.09
N LYS A 28 -12.87 3.74 10.19
CA LYS A 28 -14.30 3.65 10.50
C LYS A 28 -14.73 2.25 10.92
N CYS A 29 -14.06 1.22 10.43
CA CYS A 29 -14.32 -0.18 10.73
C CYS A 29 -13.40 -0.75 11.83
N ASP A 30 -12.81 0.09 12.67
CA ASP A 30 -11.87 -0.29 13.74
C ASP A 30 -10.75 -1.24 13.25
N SER A 31 -10.34 -1.07 11.99
CA SER A 31 -9.31 -1.85 11.33
C SER A 31 -8.04 -1.03 11.14
N GLU A 32 -6.88 -1.69 11.16
CA GLU A 32 -5.61 -1.03 10.88
C GLU A 32 -5.39 -0.92 9.38
N ALA A 33 -4.90 0.23 8.91
CA ALA A 33 -4.53 0.46 7.52
C ALA A 33 -3.01 0.57 7.39
N TYR A 34 -2.45 -0.05 6.35
CA TYR A 34 -1.03 0.02 5.99
C TYR A 34 -0.86 0.51 4.55
N LEU A 35 0.13 1.36 4.34
CA LEU A 35 0.52 1.90 3.03
C LEU A 35 1.79 1.20 2.56
N ILE A 36 1.76 0.63 1.36
CA ILE A 36 2.93 0.02 0.72
C ILE A 36 3.51 1.01 -0.30
N TYR A 37 4.71 1.51 -0.01
CA TYR A 37 5.37 2.51 -0.82
C TYR A 37 6.20 1.91 -1.93
N ASN A 38 6.17 2.49 -3.13
CA ASN A 38 6.90 2.04 -4.33
C ASN A 38 6.41 0.69 -4.87
N GLY A 39 5.10 0.45 -4.86
CA GLY A 39 4.49 -0.72 -5.50
C GLY A 39 5.09 -2.06 -5.07
N LEU A 40 5.24 -2.98 -6.03
CA LEU A 40 5.69 -4.36 -5.75
C LEU A 40 7.14 -4.42 -5.27
N GLU A 41 8.02 -3.54 -5.75
CA GLU A 41 9.38 -3.43 -5.22
C GLU A 41 9.36 -3.06 -3.73
N GLY A 42 8.51 -2.09 -3.38
CA GLY A 42 8.24 -1.72 -2.00
C GLY A 42 7.78 -2.86 -1.11
N LEU A 43 6.86 -3.68 -1.62
CA LEU A 43 6.35 -4.85 -0.93
C LEU A 43 7.46 -5.85 -0.62
N ILE A 44 8.36 -6.09 -1.59
CA ILE A 44 9.51 -7.00 -1.40
C ILE A 44 10.54 -6.39 -0.43
N ASP A 45 10.79 -5.09 -0.53
CA ASP A 45 11.79 -4.36 0.27
C ASP A 45 11.26 -3.86 1.62
N ASN A 46 10.09 -4.37 2.04
CA ASN A 46 9.42 -4.06 3.30
C ASN A 46 9.18 -2.55 3.53
N LYS A 47 8.85 -1.81 2.48
CA LYS A 47 8.45 -0.39 2.53
C LYS A 47 6.97 -0.24 2.92
N ILE A 48 6.63 -0.84 4.05
CA ILE A 48 5.26 -0.91 4.58
C ILE A 48 5.18 -0.03 5.82
N LYS A 49 4.23 0.89 5.87
CA LYS A 49 4.04 1.82 6.99
C LYS A 49 2.58 1.82 7.43
N LYS A 50 2.33 1.75 8.74
CA LYS A 50 1.00 1.98 9.30
C LYS A 50 0.52 3.39 8.93
N ALA A 51 -0.69 3.47 8.39
CA ALA A 51 -1.29 4.73 7.97
C ALA A 51 -1.75 5.54 9.18
N THR A 52 -1.70 6.86 9.05
CA THR A 52 -2.32 7.82 9.94
C THR A 52 -3.21 8.78 9.14
N ASN A 53 -4.11 9.49 9.81
CA ASN A 53 -4.94 10.51 9.16
C ASN A 53 -4.12 11.59 8.46
N GLN A 54 -2.91 11.88 8.96
CA GLN A 54 -2.01 12.88 8.39
C GLN A 54 -1.38 12.41 7.08
N ASP A 55 -1.07 11.12 6.93
CA ASP A 55 -0.46 10.57 5.71
C ASP A 55 -1.35 10.73 4.48
N VAL A 56 -2.67 10.86 4.66
CA VAL A 56 -3.66 11.00 3.59
C VAL A 56 -4.41 12.35 3.59
N ALA A 57 -3.94 13.32 4.38
CA ALA A 57 -4.54 14.64 4.42
C ALA A 57 -4.22 15.42 3.14
N GLY A 58 -5.25 16.04 2.53
CA GLY A 58 -5.06 16.93 1.39
C GLY A 58 -4.64 16.26 0.08
N ILE A 59 -4.78 14.94 -0.08
CA ILE A 59 -4.27 14.24 -1.27
C ILE A 59 -5.28 14.10 -2.43
N ILE A 60 -6.57 14.37 -2.18
CA ILE A 60 -7.66 14.06 -3.13
C ILE A 60 -7.49 14.78 -4.48
N HIS A 61 -6.94 16.00 -4.48
CA HIS A 61 -6.73 16.81 -5.67
C HIS A 61 -5.34 16.62 -6.31
N ILE A 62 -4.49 15.79 -5.71
CA ILE A 62 -3.13 15.54 -6.19
C ILE A 62 -3.17 14.46 -7.26
N GLY A 63 -2.52 14.71 -8.40
CA GLY A 63 -2.34 13.72 -9.47
C GLY A 63 -1.43 12.55 -9.07
N GLY A 64 -1.55 11.43 -9.78
CA GLY A 64 -0.76 10.22 -9.53
C GLY A 64 -1.07 9.57 -8.19
N THR A 65 -0.05 9.03 -7.53
CA THR A 65 -0.17 8.32 -6.25
C THR A 65 0.91 8.73 -5.23
N ILE A 66 0.50 9.12 -4.02
CA ILE A 66 1.41 9.55 -2.94
C ILE A 66 2.31 8.42 -2.43
N ILE A 67 1.87 7.17 -2.58
CA ILE A 67 2.66 6.00 -2.18
C ILE A 67 3.62 5.54 -3.28
N ARG A 68 3.64 6.21 -4.44
CA ARG A 68 4.42 5.84 -5.63
C ARG A 68 4.06 4.45 -6.18
N SER A 69 4.50 4.18 -7.40
CA SER A 69 4.30 2.90 -8.08
C SER A 69 5.64 2.36 -8.60
N SER A 70 5.71 1.05 -8.86
CA SER A 70 6.86 0.41 -9.50
C SER A 70 6.44 -0.70 -10.45
N ARG A 71 7.29 -0.97 -11.45
CA ARG A 71 7.26 -2.20 -12.23
C ARG A 71 8.32 -3.13 -11.65
N SER A 72 7.93 -4.32 -11.22
CA SER A 72 8.83 -5.28 -10.57
C SER A 72 9.02 -6.54 -11.41
N LYS A 73 10.23 -6.73 -11.96
CA LYS A 73 10.62 -8.03 -12.55
C LYS A 73 10.87 -9.07 -11.45
N ARG A 74 11.36 -8.63 -10.29
CA ARG A 74 11.61 -9.48 -9.12
C ARG A 74 10.35 -10.23 -8.69
N PHE A 75 9.19 -9.58 -8.73
CA PHE A 75 7.94 -10.20 -8.30
C PHE A 75 7.54 -11.47 -9.11
N PHE A 76 8.10 -11.67 -10.31
CA PHE A 76 7.89 -12.90 -11.08
C PHE A 76 8.66 -14.11 -10.53
N GLU A 77 9.72 -13.90 -9.74
CA GLU A 77 10.47 -14.99 -9.10
C GLU A 77 9.82 -15.37 -7.76
N TYR A 78 9.66 -16.68 -7.54
CA TYR A 78 9.02 -17.20 -6.32
C TYR A 78 9.68 -16.71 -5.03
N LYS A 79 11.01 -16.65 -4.99
CA LYS A 79 11.77 -16.22 -3.80
C LYS A 79 11.37 -14.81 -3.32
N TYR A 80 11.08 -13.89 -4.25
CA TYR A 80 10.69 -12.53 -3.90
C TYR A 80 9.22 -12.42 -3.53
N ARG A 81 8.34 -13.28 -4.09
CA ARG A 81 6.96 -13.40 -3.60
C ARG A 81 6.90 -13.96 -2.18
N LEU A 82 7.74 -14.94 -1.87
CA LEU A 82 7.86 -15.48 -0.52
C LEU A 82 8.39 -14.41 0.45
N GLN A 83 9.38 -13.62 0.04
CA GLN A 83 9.85 -12.47 0.82
C GLN A 83 8.74 -11.44 1.08
N ALA A 84 7.99 -11.04 0.04
CA ALA A 84 6.84 -10.15 0.14
C ALA A 84 5.76 -10.69 1.09
N PHE A 85 5.44 -11.99 1.00
CA PHE A 85 4.50 -12.65 1.90
C PHE A 85 4.98 -12.61 3.36
N ASN A 86 6.26 -12.91 3.61
CA ASN A 86 6.85 -12.86 4.94
C ASN A 86 6.83 -11.44 5.52
N ASN A 87 7.05 -10.41 4.69
CA ASN A 87 6.91 -9.02 5.12
C ASN A 87 5.48 -8.73 5.58
N LEU A 88 4.46 -9.09 4.78
CA LEU A 88 3.05 -8.90 5.18
C LEU A 88 2.73 -9.61 6.50
N LYS A 89 3.21 -10.84 6.67
CA LYS A 89 3.07 -11.61 7.92
C LYS A 89 3.78 -10.96 9.09
N SER A 90 4.96 -10.38 8.90
CA SER A 90 5.71 -9.69 9.97
C SER A 90 4.98 -8.46 10.52
N HIS A 91 4.11 -7.83 9.71
CA HIS A 91 3.25 -6.72 10.13
C HIS A 91 1.84 -7.18 10.56
N ASN A 92 1.58 -8.49 10.62
CA ASN A 92 0.27 -9.07 10.89
C ASN A 92 -0.84 -8.59 9.94
N ILE A 93 -0.51 -8.35 8.66
CA ILE A 93 -1.49 -7.93 7.65
C ILE A 93 -2.31 -9.13 7.17
N ASP A 94 -3.62 -9.01 7.27
CA ASP A 94 -4.61 -10.04 6.96
C ASP A 94 -5.11 -9.97 5.51
N GLY A 95 -5.08 -8.77 4.91
CA GLY A 95 -5.58 -8.51 3.56
C GLY A 95 -4.79 -7.41 2.83
N LEU A 96 -4.73 -7.54 1.51
CA LEU A 96 -4.07 -6.62 0.58
C LEU A 96 -5.08 -6.16 -0.50
#